data_AF-A0A946G405-F1
#
_entry.id   AF-A0A946G405-F1
#
_cell.length_a   1.000
_cell.length_b   1.000
_cell.length_c   1.000
_cell.angle_alpha   90.00
_cell.angle_beta   90.00
_cell.angle_gamma   90.00
#
_symmetry.space_group_name_H-M   'P 1'
#
loop_
_entity.id
_entity.type
_entity.pdbx_description
1 polymer ?
#
loop_
_entity_poly.entity_id
_entity_poly.type
_entity_poly.pdbx_seq_one_letter_code
_entity_poly.pdbx_strand_id
1 'polypeptide(L)'
;SASVTYDGPVELTHDAEAQTITGEALLAGTYVVKVTASEGSATAEDEVSLYIDANFGGRYGGGGESEFSLTMGRSQVTETDENNYVLTRSGTLFWHAQATDETEFVNLLCVADVVVSGDEASGSGLCKELVDGELQVSTVTDLLVTYKETGALGLTYSYEQTGDTFDIDFAVAGEAYVSPDLDLSGVYRSSLIENLDYLSVAQSAIAGDSYDLEVPRCGVAATLSPYDTEFITATEGDGSIIPVEGMSIDNCDLSDQDGYAVSVGAATGSGQTGLLLILQSGISDSVIRFDLYARRGSEYTDPLSKLRYVRVCYQGLPTSQAEIYDVTEADCEALSGG
;
A
#
# COMPACT_ATOMS: atom_id res chain seq x y z
N SER A 1 26.62 -14.34 44.95
CA SER A 1 25.65 -13.46 44.28
C SER A 1 24.91 -14.30 43.28
N ALA A 2 23.61 -14.07 43.13
CA ALA A 2 22.85 -14.65 42.03
C ALA A 2 23.20 -13.90 40.73
N SER A 3 23.20 -14.59 39.59
CA SER A 3 23.41 -14.02 38.26
C SER A 3 22.39 -14.57 37.28
N VAL A 4 21.94 -13.73 36.35
CA VAL A 4 21.04 -14.12 35.26
C VAL A 4 21.79 -13.97 33.94
N THR A 5 21.81 -15.02 33.13
CA THR A 5 22.32 -14.99 31.76
C THR A 5 21.18 -15.12 30.77
N TYR A 6 21.27 -14.36 29.69
CA TYR A 6 20.33 -14.31 28.59
C TYR A 6 20.96 -14.93 27.34
N ASP A 7 20.21 -15.77 26.66
CA ASP A 7 20.51 -16.29 25.33
C ASP A 7 19.25 -16.15 24.47
N GLY A 8 19.33 -15.35 23.42
CA GLY A 8 18.20 -15.02 22.57
C GLY A 8 18.62 -14.06 21.43
N PRO A 9 17.65 -13.57 20.64
CA PRO A 9 17.89 -12.69 19.50
C PRO A 9 18.74 -11.48 19.85
N VAL A 10 19.56 -11.04 18.90
CA VAL A 10 20.47 -9.89 19.06
C VAL A 10 19.73 -8.56 19.09
N GLU A 11 18.51 -8.55 18.57
CA GLU A 11 17.59 -7.42 18.50
C GLU A 11 16.89 -7.14 19.84
N LEU A 12 16.96 -8.10 20.78
CA LEU A 12 16.47 -7.95 22.14
C LEU A 12 17.62 -7.55 23.09
N THR A 13 17.32 -6.58 23.94
CA THR A 13 18.21 -6.10 25.00
C THR A 13 17.77 -6.67 26.34
N HIS A 14 18.67 -7.35 27.04
CA HIS A 14 18.46 -7.81 28.41
C HIS A 14 19.08 -6.84 29.41
N ASP A 15 18.24 -6.24 30.26
CA ASP A 15 18.66 -5.45 31.43
C ASP A 15 18.52 -6.31 32.70
N ALA A 16 19.67 -6.76 33.21
CA ALA A 16 19.73 -7.60 34.40
C ALA A 16 19.42 -6.84 35.71
N GLU A 17 19.57 -5.50 35.73
CA GLU A 17 19.29 -4.67 36.90
C GLU A 17 17.79 -4.34 36.98
N ALA A 18 17.19 -3.95 35.85
CA ALA A 18 15.75 -3.72 35.74
C ALA A 18 14.93 -5.01 35.67
N GLN A 19 15.59 -6.15 35.41
CA GLN A 19 14.97 -7.47 35.22
C GLN A 19 14.00 -7.49 34.03
N THR A 20 14.40 -6.86 32.93
CA THR A 20 13.57 -6.68 31.73
C THR A 20 14.30 -7.17 30.48
N ILE A 21 13.52 -7.69 29.52
CA ILE A 21 13.97 -7.95 28.15
C ILE A 21 13.11 -7.05 27.25
N THR A 22 13.75 -6.21 26.45
CA THR A 22 13.08 -5.21 25.60
C THR A 22 13.59 -5.29 24.17
N GLY A 23 12.72 -5.07 23.20
CA GLY A 23 13.09 -4.91 21.79
C GLY A 23 12.20 -3.86 21.15
N GLU A 24 12.71 -3.21 20.12
CA GLU A 24 11.97 -2.30 19.25
C GLU A 24 12.08 -2.81 17.81
N ALA A 25 10.99 -2.74 17.05
CA ALA A 25 10.93 -3.09 15.62
C ALA A 25 11.57 -4.46 15.26
N LEU A 26 11.23 -5.50 16.02
CA LEU A 26 11.66 -6.86 15.72
C LEU A 26 11.11 -7.31 14.37
N LEU A 27 11.92 -8.01 13.58
CA LEU A 27 11.42 -8.70 12.39
C LEU A 27 10.35 -9.71 12.79
N ALA A 28 9.42 -9.96 11.88
CA ALA A 28 8.45 -11.02 12.06
C ALA A 28 9.14 -12.38 12.18
N GLY A 29 8.60 -13.26 13.01
CA GLY A 29 9.12 -14.60 13.22
C GLY A 29 8.92 -15.13 14.62
N THR A 30 9.42 -16.34 14.85
CA THR A 30 9.45 -16.98 16.16
C THR A 30 10.86 -16.92 16.73
N TYR A 31 10.98 -16.39 17.94
CA TYR A 31 12.24 -16.27 18.66
C TYR A 31 12.19 -17.03 19.97
N VAL A 32 13.24 -17.78 20.29
CA VAL A 32 13.37 -18.44 21.59
C VAL A 32 14.30 -17.62 22.46
N VAL A 33 13.81 -17.24 23.63
CA VAL A 33 14.58 -16.59 24.68
C VAL A 33 14.79 -17.58 25.81
N LYS A 34 16.06 -17.85 26.13
CA LYS A 34 16.45 -18.68 27.25
C LYS A 34 17.02 -17.81 28.36
N VAL A 35 16.48 -17.99 29.56
CA VAL A 35 16.95 -17.31 30.77
C VAL A 35 17.52 -18.36 31.72
N THR A 36 18.75 -18.14 32.17
CA THR A 36 19.39 -19.02 33.16
C THR A 36 19.75 -18.22 34.41
N ALA A 37 19.19 -18.63 35.56
CA ALA A 37 19.50 -18.07 36.87
C ALA A 37 20.47 -19.00 37.61
N SER A 38 21.53 -18.44 38.18
CA SER A 38 22.55 -19.18 38.92
C SER A 38 22.79 -18.55 40.29
N GLU A 39 22.84 -19.36 41.35
CA GLU A 39 23.28 -18.94 42.68
C GLU A 39 24.20 -20.00 43.30
N GLY A 40 25.49 -19.69 43.43
CA GLY A 40 26.48 -20.65 43.89
C GLY A 40 26.62 -21.82 42.91
N SER A 41 26.24 -23.03 43.35
CA SER A 41 26.20 -24.23 42.50
C SER A 41 24.80 -24.60 41.99
N ALA A 42 23.76 -23.87 42.42
CA ALA A 42 22.40 -24.08 41.95
C ALA A 42 22.19 -23.31 40.65
N THR A 43 21.53 -23.96 39.69
CA THR A 43 21.15 -23.38 38.39
C THR A 43 19.69 -23.74 38.10
N ALA A 44 18.98 -22.81 37.48
CA ALA A 44 17.65 -23.01 36.94
C ALA A 44 17.60 -22.34 35.56
N GLU A 45 16.94 -22.98 34.61
CA GLU A 45 16.75 -22.46 33.26
C GLU A 45 15.28 -22.51 32.88
N ASP A 46 14.86 -21.55 32.06
CA ASP A 46 13.55 -21.51 31.45
C ASP A 46 13.65 -20.96 30.02
N GLU A 47 12.71 -21.35 29.16
CA GLU A 47 12.64 -20.93 27.76
C GLU A 47 11.28 -20.32 27.47
N VAL A 48 11.30 -19.15 26.83
CA VAL A 48 10.10 -18.41 26.40
C VAL A 48 10.16 -18.26 24.89
N SER A 49 9.09 -18.67 24.20
CA SER A 49 8.93 -18.37 22.78
C SER A 49 8.22 -17.03 22.60
N LEU A 50 8.89 -16.10 21.93
CA LEU A 50 8.34 -14.83 21.50
C LEU A 50 7.90 -14.98 20.04
N TYR A 51 6.64 -14.65 19.78
CA TYR A 51 6.11 -14.66 18.43
C TYR A 51 5.86 -13.22 18.01
N ILE A 52 6.55 -12.80 16.95
CA ILE A 52 6.43 -11.48 16.37
C ILE A 52 5.70 -11.65 15.04
N ASP A 53 4.48 -11.14 14.97
CA ASP A 53 3.67 -11.25 13.76
C ASP A 53 4.17 -10.32 12.65
N ALA A 54 4.14 -10.80 11.41
CA ALA A 54 4.29 -9.93 10.26
C ALA A 54 3.08 -8.99 10.13
N ASN A 55 3.38 -7.70 9.99
CA ASN A 55 2.46 -6.74 9.43
C ASN A 55 3.07 -6.23 8.11
N PHE A 56 2.75 -6.90 7.01
CA PHE A 56 3.21 -6.54 5.66
C PHE A 56 2.62 -5.22 5.13
N GLY A 57 1.97 -4.42 5.97
CA GLY A 57 1.41 -3.13 5.56
C GLY A 57 2.50 -2.16 5.15
N GLY A 58 2.29 -1.47 4.04
CA GLY A 58 3.20 -0.42 3.57
C GLY A 58 3.51 -0.47 2.09
N ARG A 59 4.40 0.43 1.68
CA ARG A 59 4.92 0.54 0.33
C ARG A 59 6.33 -0.03 0.23
N TYR A 60 6.56 -0.89 -0.77
CA TYR A 60 7.85 -1.50 -1.07
C TYR A 60 8.25 -1.21 -2.52
N GLY A 61 9.53 -1.01 -2.76
CA GLY A 61 10.10 -0.70 -4.08
C GLY A 61 11.22 -1.66 -4.45
N GLY A 62 11.20 -2.20 -5.67
CA GLY A 62 12.25 -3.07 -6.23
C GLY A 62 13.15 -2.32 -7.21
N GLY A 63 14.39 -2.79 -7.40
CA GLY A 63 15.33 -2.26 -8.40
C GLY A 63 15.49 -3.21 -9.61
N GLY A 64 15.70 -2.67 -10.82
CA GLY A 64 15.91 -3.47 -12.05
C GLY A 64 15.76 -2.66 -13.35
N GLU A 65 15.64 -3.35 -14.50
CA GLU A 65 15.27 -2.77 -15.82
C GLU A 65 13.78 -2.33 -15.87
N SER A 66 13.00 -2.75 -14.87
CA SER A 66 11.68 -2.21 -14.55
C SER A 66 11.62 -2.05 -13.03
N GLU A 67 11.03 -0.95 -12.56
CA GLU A 67 10.86 -0.69 -11.13
C GLU A 67 9.55 -1.34 -10.68
N PHE A 68 9.64 -2.28 -9.75
CA PHE A 68 8.45 -2.88 -9.13
C PHE A 68 8.04 -2.05 -7.92
N SER A 69 6.74 -1.85 -7.72
CA SER A 69 6.21 -1.34 -6.46
C SER A 69 5.12 -2.24 -5.95
N LEU A 70 5.14 -2.50 -4.64
CA LEU A 70 4.09 -3.19 -3.91
C LEU A 70 3.50 -2.22 -2.89
N THR A 71 2.18 -2.19 -2.83
CA THR A 71 1.39 -1.41 -1.87
C THR A 71 0.46 -2.39 -1.18
N MET A 72 0.65 -2.60 0.12
CA MET A 72 -0.22 -3.47 0.90
C MET A 72 -0.99 -2.65 1.91
N GLY A 73 -2.31 -2.78 1.85
CA GLY A 73 -3.21 -2.18 2.82
C GLY A 73 -3.04 -2.83 4.18
N ARG A 74 -3.55 -2.14 5.21
CA ARG A 74 -3.60 -2.69 6.55
C ARG A 74 -4.35 -4.02 6.57
N SER A 75 -3.73 -5.05 7.14
CA SER A 75 -4.37 -6.33 7.38
C SER A 75 -5.32 -6.29 8.59
N GLN A 76 -6.38 -7.10 8.55
CA GLN A 76 -7.42 -7.19 9.56
C GLN A 76 -7.31 -8.52 10.31
N VAL A 77 -7.37 -8.50 11.64
CA VAL A 77 -7.34 -9.71 12.46
C VAL A 77 -8.54 -10.60 12.14
N THR A 78 -8.27 -11.85 11.76
CA THR A 78 -9.31 -12.83 11.44
C THR A 78 -9.45 -13.92 12.50
N GLU A 79 -8.36 -14.25 13.21
CA GLU A 79 -8.36 -15.29 14.22
C GLU A 79 -7.40 -14.95 15.36
N THR A 80 -7.82 -15.27 16.59
CA THR A 80 -6.99 -15.19 17.79
C THR A 80 -7.07 -16.47 18.61
N ASP A 81 -6.02 -16.80 19.35
CA ASP A 81 -6.02 -17.91 20.31
C ASP A 81 -6.72 -17.56 21.64
N GLU A 82 -6.66 -18.48 22.61
CA GLU A 82 -7.24 -18.32 23.96
C GLU A 82 -6.58 -17.22 24.81
N ASN A 83 -5.38 -16.78 24.42
CA ASN A 83 -4.60 -15.73 25.08
C ASN A 83 -4.71 -14.38 24.34
N ASN A 84 -5.55 -14.29 23.31
CA ASN A 84 -5.68 -13.15 22.38
C ASN A 84 -4.45 -12.91 21.49
N TYR A 85 -3.61 -13.94 21.29
CA TYR A 85 -2.56 -13.91 20.28
C TYR A 85 -3.19 -13.98 18.89
N VAL A 86 -2.73 -13.14 17.95
CA VAL A 86 -3.30 -13.15 16.59
C VAL A 86 -2.70 -14.29 15.78
N LEU A 87 -3.56 -15.22 15.33
CA LEU A 87 -3.14 -16.38 14.54
C LEU A 87 -3.13 -16.08 13.04
N THR A 88 -4.14 -15.34 12.58
CA THR A 88 -4.28 -14.98 11.17
C THR A 88 -4.81 -13.57 10.97
N ARG A 89 -4.42 -12.95 9.85
CA ARG A 89 -4.98 -11.69 9.37
C ARG A 89 -5.35 -11.80 7.89
N SER A 90 -6.36 -11.08 7.44
CA SER A 90 -6.65 -10.90 6.01
C SER A 90 -6.10 -9.57 5.52
N GLY A 91 -5.45 -9.53 4.37
CA GLY A 91 -4.97 -8.29 3.73
C GLY A 91 -5.26 -8.25 2.24
N THR A 92 -5.14 -7.06 1.66
CA THR A 92 -5.16 -6.86 0.21
C THR A 92 -3.88 -6.13 -0.18
N LEU A 93 -3.22 -6.61 -1.22
CA LEU A 93 -2.03 -5.98 -1.77
C LEU A 93 -2.20 -5.74 -3.27
N PHE A 94 -1.58 -4.67 -3.73
CA PHE A 94 -1.43 -4.32 -5.13
C PHE A 94 0.05 -4.27 -5.46
N TRP A 95 0.42 -4.73 -6.65
CA TRP A 95 1.77 -4.53 -7.17
C TRP A 95 1.73 -4.17 -8.64
N HIS A 96 2.72 -3.42 -9.08
CA HIS A 96 2.86 -3.05 -10.48
C HIS A 96 4.33 -3.01 -10.87
N ALA A 97 4.58 -3.18 -12.16
CA ALA A 97 5.88 -2.91 -12.77
C ALA A 97 5.77 -1.65 -13.62
N GLN A 98 6.74 -0.76 -13.50
CA GLN A 98 6.87 0.43 -14.34
C GLN A 98 8.22 0.44 -15.08
N ALA A 99 8.23 0.89 -16.33
CA ALA A 99 9.46 1.10 -17.08
C ALA A 99 10.34 2.18 -16.39
N THR A 100 11.66 2.04 -16.49
CA THR A 100 12.61 3.01 -15.91
C THR A 100 13.04 4.11 -16.90
N ASP A 101 12.40 4.18 -18.06
CA ASP A 101 12.65 5.22 -19.05
C ASP A 101 11.78 6.47 -18.78
N GLU A 102 11.90 7.48 -19.63
CA GLU A 102 11.17 8.75 -19.49
C GLU A 102 9.64 8.58 -19.55
N THR A 103 9.14 7.41 -19.98
CA THR A 103 7.70 7.15 -20.07
C THR A 103 7.09 6.67 -18.76
N GLU A 104 7.88 6.07 -17.86
CA GLU A 104 7.39 5.39 -16.65
C GLU A 104 6.21 4.43 -16.92
N PHE A 105 6.18 3.80 -18.10
CA PHE A 105 5.07 2.96 -18.55
C PHE A 105 4.76 1.83 -17.57
N VAL A 106 3.53 1.78 -17.05
CA VAL A 106 3.06 0.61 -16.28
C VAL A 106 2.66 -0.46 -17.30
N ASN A 107 3.30 -1.63 -17.25
CA ASN A 107 3.00 -2.79 -18.13
C ASN A 107 2.32 -3.94 -17.40
N LEU A 108 2.32 -3.92 -16.07
CA LEU A 108 1.73 -4.93 -15.22
C LEU A 108 1.07 -4.25 -14.03
N LEU A 109 -0.18 -4.59 -13.73
CA LEU A 109 -0.87 -4.23 -12.50
C LEU A 109 -1.60 -5.44 -11.96
N CYS A 110 -1.41 -5.73 -10.68
CA CYS A 110 -1.99 -6.89 -10.04
C CYS A 110 -2.60 -6.55 -8.68
N VAL A 111 -3.51 -7.42 -8.24
CA VAL A 111 -4.10 -7.40 -6.90
C VAL A 111 -4.18 -8.82 -6.36
N ALA A 112 -4.05 -8.98 -5.05
CA ALA A 112 -4.34 -10.24 -4.38
C ALA A 112 -4.98 -10.01 -3.00
N ASP A 113 -5.86 -10.93 -2.63
CA ASP A 113 -6.28 -11.09 -1.25
C ASP A 113 -5.41 -12.17 -0.61
N VAL A 114 -4.87 -11.85 0.57
CA VAL A 114 -3.91 -12.70 1.29
C VAL A 114 -4.35 -12.99 2.70
N VAL A 115 -3.95 -14.17 3.18
CA VAL A 115 -3.98 -14.55 4.58
C VAL A 115 -2.56 -14.48 5.11
N VAL A 116 -2.35 -13.62 6.10
CA VAL A 116 -1.11 -13.47 6.85
C VAL A 116 -1.15 -14.46 8.02
N SER A 117 -0.14 -15.30 8.17
CA SER A 117 0.02 -16.19 9.32
C SER A 117 1.49 -16.27 9.70
N GLY A 118 1.81 -15.89 10.94
CA GLY A 118 3.20 -15.78 11.39
C GLY A 118 3.99 -14.76 10.57
N ASP A 119 4.99 -15.24 9.85
CA ASP A 119 5.96 -14.48 9.05
C ASP A 119 5.71 -14.56 7.53
N GLU A 120 4.60 -15.16 7.11
CA GLU A 120 4.26 -15.33 5.70
C GLU A 120 2.85 -14.82 5.37
N ALA A 121 2.65 -14.38 4.14
CA ALA A 121 1.33 -14.09 3.58
C ALA A 121 1.11 -14.89 2.30
N SER A 122 0.00 -15.63 2.23
CA SER A 122 -0.34 -16.46 1.08
C SER A 122 -1.71 -16.11 0.51
N GLY A 123 -1.90 -16.27 -0.79
CA GLY A 123 -3.17 -15.89 -1.40
C GLY A 123 -3.29 -16.16 -2.89
N SER A 124 -4.26 -15.47 -3.48
CA SER A 124 -4.56 -15.54 -4.91
C SER A 124 -5.14 -14.21 -5.38
N GLY A 125 -5.11 -14.00 -6.69
CA GLY A 125 -5.41 -12.70 -7.23
C GLY A 125 -5.55 -12.67 -8.74
N LEU A 126 -5.33 -11.49 -9.29
CA LEU A 126 -5.42 -11.23 -10.72
C LEU A 126 -4.29 -10.28 -11.10
N CYS A 127 -3.73 -10.51 -12.28
CA CYS A 127 -2.84 -9.58 -12.94
C CYS A 127 -3.47 -9.14 -14.25
N LYS A 128 -3.25 -7.88 -14.58
CA LYS A 128 -3.58 -7.24 -15.83
C LYS A 128 -2.28 -6.77 -16.46
N GLU A 129 -2.02 -7.18 -17.69
CA GLU A 129 -0.79 -6.85 -18.40
C GLU A 129 -1.06 -6.52 -19.87
N LEU A 130 -0.15 -5.75 -20.47
CA LEU A 130 -0.16 -5.48 -21.91
C LEU A 130 0.89 -6.35 -22.60
N VAL A 131 0.43 -7.29 -23.42
CA VAL A 131 1.29 -8.22 -24.17
C VAL A 131 1.06 -8.00 -25.66
N ASP A 132 2.10 -7.63 -26.39
CA ASP A 132 2.04 -7.34 -27.83
C ASP A 132 0.95 -6.30 -28.22
N GLY A 133 0.66 -5.36 -27.32
CA GLY A 133 -0.36 -4.33 -27.53
C GLY A 133 -1.80 -4.77 -27.24
N GLU A 134 -2.00 -6.02 -26.80
CA GLU A 134 -3.29 -6.54 -26.36
C GLU A 134 -3.35 -6.67 -24.85
N LEU A 135 -4.50 -6.31 -24.27
CA LEU A 135 -4.73 -6.44 -22.84
C LEU A 135 -5.00 -7.90 -22.48
N GLN A 136 -4.22 -8.43 -21.53
CA GLN A 136 -4.40 -9.77 -20.97
C GLN A 136 -4.68 -9.69 -19.48
N VAL A 137 -5.56 -10.58 -19.02
CA VAL A 137 -5.89 -10.76 -17.60
C VAL A 137 -5.59 -12.20 -17.23
N SER A 138 -4.74 -12.38 -16.22
CA SER A 138 -4.24 -13.68 -15.75
C SER A 138 -4.65 -13.90 -14.29
N THR A 139 -4.99 -15.13 -13.94
CA THR A 139 -5.26 -15.51 -12.55
C THR A 139 -3.94 -15.76 -11.85
N VAL A 140 -3.76 -15.13 -10.69
CA VAL A 140 -2.60 -15.34 -9.83
C VAL A 140 -2.88 -16.45 -8.82
N THR A 141 -2.03 -17.47 -8.81
CA THR A 141 -2.04 -18.58 -7.84
C THR A 141 -0.71 -18.70 -7.12
N ASP A 142 -0.69 -19.49 -6.04
CA ASP A 142 0.51 -19.78 -5.27
C ASP A 142 1.27 -18.52 -4.85
N LEU A 143 0.52 -17.43 -4.57
CA LEU A 143 1.12 -16.19 -4.14
C LEU A 143 1.64 -16.37 -2.72
N LEU A 144 2.91 -16.00 -2.53
CA LEU A 144 3.59 -16.06 -1.26
C LEU A 144 4.45 -14.80 -1.07
N VAL A 145 4.28 -14.15 0.07
CA VAL A 145 5.04 -12.98 0.52
C VAL A 145 5.77 -13.34 1.80
N THR A 146 7.09 -13.14 1.84
CA THR A 146 7.93 -13.44 3.00
C THR A 146 9.06 -12.42 3.15
N TYR A 147 9.56 -12.25 4.38
CA TYR A 147 10.80 -11.53 4.61
C TYR A 147 12.01 -12.45 4.35
N LYS A 148 12.95 -11.99 3.53
CA LYS A 148 14.24 -12.67 3.34
C LYS A 148 15.15 -12.37 4.54
N GLU A 149 16.15 -13.22 4.77
CA GLU A 149 17.16 -13.04 5.84
C GLU A 149 17.87 -11.66 5.77
N THR A 150 17.91 -11.06 4.58
CA THR A 150 18.49 -9.74 4.33
C THR A 150 17.57 -8.57 4.74
N GLY A 151 16.35 -8.85 5.19
CA GLY A 151 15.31 -7.86 5.49
C GLY A 151 14.52 -7.39 4.26
N ALA A 152 14.86 -7.85 3.05
CA ALA A 152 14.08 -7.59 1.84
C ALA A 152 12.74 -8.33 1.87
N LEU A 153 11.72 -7.76 1.24
CA LEU A 153 10.43 -8.43 1.06
C LEU A 153 10.46 -9.20 -0.27
N GLY A 154 10.21 -10.50 -0.23
CA GLY A 154 10.04 -11.34 -1.41
C GLY A 154 8.56 -11.50 -1.75
N LEU A 155 8.22 -11.43 -3.04
CA LEU A 155 6.93 -11.82 -3.59
C LEU A 155 7.16 -12.89 -4.66
N THR A 156 6.52 -14.04 -4.49
CA THR A 156 6.46 -15.09 -5.50
C THR A 156 5.01 -15.36 -5.87
N TYR A 157 4.76 -15.67 -7.14
CA TYR A 157 3.42 -16.07 -7.62
C TYR A 157 3.50 -16.77 -8.97
N SER A 158 2.41 -17.42 -9.37
CA SER A 158 2.27 -18.08 -10.66
C SER A 158 1.03 -17.64 -11.42
N TYR A 159 1.05 -17.71 -12.74
CA TYR A 159 -0.16 -17.60 -13.57
C TYR A 159 -0.82 -18.95 -13.76
N GLU A 160 -2.10 -19.07 -13.43
CA GLU A 160 -2.88 -20.31 -13.58
C GLU A 160 -2.91 -20.78 -15.05
N GLN A 161 -2.99 -19.84 -15.98
CA GLN A 161 -3.20 -20.10 -17.41
C GLN A 161 -1.94 -20.66 -18.09
N THR A 162 -0.77 -20.12 -17.76
CA THR A 162 0.50 -20.45 -18.44
C THR A 162 1.41 -21.31 -17.60
N GLY A 163 1.27 -21.27 -16.27
CA GLY A 163 2.21 -21.87 -15.33
C GLY A 163 3.50 -21.07 -15.16
N ASP A 164 3.57 -19.84 -15.70
CA ASP A 164 4.73 -18.97 -15.52
C ASP A 164 4.85 -18.55 -14.05
N THR A 165 6.08 -18.54 -13.55
CA THR A 165 6.40 -18.23 -12.15
C THR A 165 7.24 -16.97 -12.05
N PHE A 166 6.91 -16.11 -11.10
CA PHE A 166 7.59 -14.84 -10.87
C PHE A 166 8.18 -14.82 -9.45
N ASP A 167 9.36 -14.24 -9.31
CA ASP A 167 10.07 -14.04 -8.04
C ASP A 167 10.64 -12.61 -8.04
N ILE A 168 10.10 -11.77 -7.17
CA ILE A 168 10.36 -10.34 -7.11
C ILE A 168 10.88 -9.99 -5.73
N ASP A 169 11.98 -9.24 -5.70
CA ASP A 169 12.55 -8.68 -4.48
C ASP A 169 12.31 -7.19 -4.38
N PHE A 170 11.77 -6.78 -3.25
CA PHE A 170 11.65 -5.38 -2.89
C PHE A 170 12.73 -5.02 -1.87
N ALA A 171 13.49 -3.97 -2.19
CA ALA A 171 14.27 -3.28 -1.18
C ALA A 171 13.31 -2.70 -0.14
N VAL A 172 13.75 -2.72 1.12
CA VAL A 172 13.03 -2.36 2.36
C VAL A 172 11.98 -1.25 2.16
N ALA A 173 10.86 -1.38 2.87
CA ALA A 173 9.74 -0.43 2.88
C ALA A 173 10.23 1.02 2.77
N GLY A 174 9.79 1.73 1.74
CA GLY A 174 10.16 3.13 1.60
C GLY A 174 9.64 3.89 2.82
N GLU A 175 10.47 4.73 3.44
CA GLU A 175 10.04 5.63 4.52
C GLU A 175 9.08 6.69 3.95
N ALA A 176 7.84 6.31 3.67
CA ALA A 176 6.76 7.25 3.46
C ALA A 176 6.07 7.49 4.81
N TYR A 177 6.78 8.12 5.75
CA TYR A 177 6.11 8.66 6.93
C TYR A 177 5.22 9.82 6.47
N VAL A 178 3.97 9.50 6.15
CA VAL A 178 2.92 10.50 5.99
C VAL A 178 2.43 10.85 7.39
N SER A 179 2.55 12.13 7.74
CA SER A 179 2.10 12.62 9.04
C SER A 179 0.63 12.27 9.27
N PRO A 180 0.24 11.72 10.44
CA PRO A 180 -1.17 11.48 10.76
C PRO A 180 -2.01 12.77 10.78
N ASP A 181 -1.36 13.92 10.94
CA ASP A 181 -1.98 15.25 10.87
C ASP A 181 -2.04 15.83 9.44
N LEU A 182 -1.66 15.06 8.41
CA LEU A 182 -1.69 15.54 7.03
C LEU A 182 -3.13 15.77 6.58
N ASP A 183 -3.46 17.03 6.29
CA ASP A 183 -4.73 17.39 5.67
C ASP A 183 -4.70 17.04 4.17
N LEU A 184 -5.40 15.95 3.82
CA LEU A 184 -5.58 15.48 2.46
C LEU A 184 -6.63 16.25 1.68
N SER A 185 -7.37 17.16 2.32
CA SER A 185 -8.43 17.90 1.63
C SER A 185 -7.88 18.78 0.52
N GLY A 186 -8.72 19.06 -0.47
CA GLY A 186 -8.39 19.91 -1.59
C GLY A 186 -8.83 19.32 -2.92
N VAL A 187 -8.35 19.93 -4.00
CA VAL A 187 -8.70 19.56 -5.36
C VAL A 187 -7.48 18.97 -6.05
N TYR A 188 -7.70 17.86 -6.74
CA TYR A 188 -6.66 17.06 -7.34
C TYR A 188 -6.89 16.91 -8.85
N ARG A 189 -5.79 16.95 -9.60
CA ARG A 189 -5.78 16.77 -11.05
C ARG A 189 -5.04 15.49 -11.40
N SER A 190 -5.56 14.75 -12.38
CA SER A 190 -4.88 13.56 -12.91
C SER A 190 -3.54 13.95 -13.54
N SER A 191 -2.48 13.23 -13.19
CA SER A 191 -1.16 13.34 -13.84
C SER A 191 -1.01 12.45 -15.06
N LEU A 192 -2.00 11.59 -15.33
CA LEU A 192 -1.94 10.58 -16.39
C LEU A 192 -2.72 10.97 -17.64
N ILE A 193 -3.81 11.74 -17.48
CA ILE A 193 -4.82 11.95 -18.52
C ILE A 193 -5.26 13.42 -18.52
N GLU A 194 -5.25 14.04 -19.69
CA GLU A 194 -5.93 15.31 -19.92
C GLU A 194 -7.46 15.12 -19.93
N ASN A 195 -8.20 16.06 -19.34
CA ASN A 195 -9.67 16.09 -19.31
C ASN A 195 -10.37 14.98 -18.52
N LEU A 196 -9.69 14.43 -17.51
CA LEU A 196 -10.31 13.62 -16.46
C LEU A 196 -10.93 14.53 -15.38
N ASP A 197 -12.00 14.13 -14.68
CA ASP A 197 -12.61 15.00 -13.65
C ASP A 197 -11.59 15.44 -12.60
N TYR A 198 -11.72 16.67 -12.12
CA TYR A 198 -11.06 17.05 -10.88
C TYR A 198 -11.60 16.19 -9.74
N LEU A 199 -10.74 15.79 -8.81
CA LEU A 199 -11.20 15.11 -7.61
C LEU A 199 -11.16 16.07 -6.43
N SER A 200 -12.34 16.39 -5.91
CA SER A 200 -12.48 17.01 -4.60
C SER A 200 -12.33 15.93 -3.54
N VAL A 201 -11.29 16.04 -2.74
CA VAL A 201 -11.01 15.14 -1.62
C VAL A 201 -11.38 15.84 -0.33
N ALA A 202 -12.19 15.17 0.48
CA ALA A 202 -12.51 15.52 1.85
C ALA A 202 -11.98 14.43 2.79
N GLN A 203 -12.07 14.65 4.11
CA GLN A 203 -11.53 13.71 5.12
C GLN A 203 -11.97 12.26 4.93
N SER A 204 -13.19 12.03 4.45
CA SER A 204 -13.79 10.69 4.32
C SER A 204 -14.34 10.38 2.93
N ALA A 205 -14.10 11.23 1.94
CA ALA A 205 -14.72 11.07 0.63
C ALA A 205 -13.88 11.64 -0.51
N ILE A 206 -14.04 11.02 -1.67
CA ILE A 206 -13.60 11.52 -2.97
C ILE A 206 -14.86 11.78 -3.79
N ALA A 207 -14.93 12.93 -4.44
CA ALA A 207 -15.99 13.28 -5.38
C ALA A 207 -15.40 13.89 -6.67
N GLY A 208 -15.86 13.42 -7.82
CA GLY A 208 -15.52 13.97 -9.12
C GLY A 208 -16.23 15.30 -9.37
N ASP A 209 -15.50 16.23 -9.98
CA ASP A 209 -15.98 17.53 -10.45
C ASP A 209 -15.50 17.76 -11.89
N SER A 210 -16.46 17.88 -12.81
CA SER A 210 -16.21 18.10 -14.23
C SER A 210 -16.03 19.58 -14.60
N TYR A 211 -15.75 20.45 -13.63
CA TYR A 211 -15.54 21.88 -13.84
C TYR A 211 -14.61 22.17 -15.03
N ASP A 212 -15.11 23.01 -15.94
CA ASP A 212 -14.44 23.47 -17.16
C ASP A 212 -13.91 22.36 -18.08
N LEU A 213 -14.48 21.15 -17.99
CA LEU A 213 -14.18 20.06 -18.92
C LEU A 213 -15.23 19.99 -20.03
N GLU A 214 -14.81 20.14 -21.29
CA GLU A 214 -15.70 20.03 -22.45
C GLU A 214 -16.37 18.65 -22.56
N VAL A 215 -15.63 17.59 -22.23
CA VAL A 215 -16.14 16.20 -22.17
C VAL A 215 -15.48 15.50 -20.97
N PRO A 216 -16.18 15.30 -19.85
CA PRO A 216 -15.64 14.55 -18.72
C PRO A 216 -15.43 13.08 -19.11
N ARG A 217 -14.17 12.67 -19.08
CA ARG A 217 -13.74 11.32 -19.52
C ARG A 217 -13.77 10.27 -18.42
N CYS A 218 -13.99 10.66 -17.17
CA CYS A 218 -13.88 9.80 -16.00
C CYS A 218 -14.30 10.55 -14.74
N GLY A 219 -15.37 10.10 -14.09
CA GLY A 219 -15.74 10.56 -12.75
C GLY A 219 -15.42 9.51 -11.69
N VAL A 220 -14.81 9.90 -10.58
CA VAL A 220 -14.53 9.01 -9.44
C VAL A 220 -15.25 9.52 -8.21
N ALA A 221 -16.03 8.66 -7.57
CA ALA A 221 -16.60 8.89 -6.26
C ALA A 221 -16.25 7.73 -5.35
N ALA A 222 -15.79 7.97 -4.13
CA ALA A 222 -15.44 6.90 -3.21
C ALA A 222 -15.54 7.33 -1.75
N THR A 223 -15.71 6.36 -0.85
CA THR A 223 -15.60 6.57 0.60
C THR A 223 -14.21 6.18 1.05
N LEU A 224 -13.56 7.09 1.76
CA LEU A 224 -12.28 6.84 2.41
C LEU A 224 -12.56 6.34 3.82
N SER A 225 -11.88 5.27 4.21
CA SER A 225 -11.87 4.78 5.59
C SER A 225 -10.63 5.34 6.29
N PRO A 226 -10.71 6.56 6.89
CA PRO A 226 -9.55 7.22 7.46
C PRO A 226 -8.88 6.36 8.54
N TYR A 227 -7.58 6.58 8.71
CA TYR A 227 -6.78 5.86 9.69
C TYR A 227 -7.25 6.08 11.12
N ASP A 228 -7.27 5.00 11.89
CA ASP A 228 -7.33 5.04 13.34
C ASP A 228 -5.95 5.38 13.90
N THR A 229 -5.78 6.61 14.39
CA THR A 229 -4.50 7.15 14.88
C THR A 229 -4.00 6.42 16.13
N GLU A 230 -4.88 5.77 16.89
CA GLU A 230 -4.49 4.93 18.04
C GLU A 230 -3.64 3.72 17.60
N PHE A 231 -3.80 3.29 16.33
CA PHE A 231 -3.09 2.14 15.78
C PHE A 231 -1.68 2.48 15.25
N ILE A 232 -1.48 3.73 14.79
CA ILE A 232 -0.18 4.21 14.28
C ILE A 232 0.87 4.19 15.40
N THR A 233 0.46 4.58 16.62
CA THR A 233 1.33 4.61 17.79
C THR A 233 1.80 3.23 18.28
N ALA A 234 1.13 2.15 17.86
CA ALA A 234 1.41 0.80 18.33
C ALA A 234 2.28 -0.04 17.37
N THR A 235 2.36 0.32 16.07
CA THR A 235 2.98 -0.55 15.04
C THR A 235 3.83 0.18 14.01
N GLU A 236 4.21 1.44 14.23
CA GLU A 236 4.89 2.28 13.20
C GLU A 236 4.17 2.15 11.84
N GLY A 237 2.83 2.17 11.87
CA GLY A 237 2.03 1.94 10.68
C GLY A 237 2.32 2.98 9.61
N ASP A 238 2.51 2.51 8.37
CA ASP A 238 2.56 3.38 7.20
C ASP A 238 1.20 4.08 7.06
N GLY A 239 1.12 5.35 7.47
CA GLY A 239 -0.08 6.20 7.38
C GLY A 239 -0.41 6.65 5.96
N SER A 240 0.34 6.17 4.97
CA SER A 240 0.18 6.57 3.57
C SER A 240 -0.86 5.75 2.79
N ILE A 241 -1.44 4.67 3.31
CA ILE A 241 -2.29 3.72 2.55
C ILE A 241 -3.72 3.62 3.11
N ILE A 242 -4.63 4.42 2.57
CA ILE A 242 -6.03 4.44 3.01
C ILE A 242 -6.87 3.39 2.27
N PRO A 243 -7.62 2.51 2.97
CA PRO A 243 -8.62 1.67 2.32
C PRO A 243 -9.74 2.50 1.69
N VAL A 244 -10.14 2.10 0.48
CA VAL A 244 -11.19 2.77 -0.27
C VAL A 244 -12.36 1.82 -0.49
N GLU A 245 -13.55 2.26 -0.12
CA GLU A 245 -14.78 1.48 -0.19
C GLU A 245 -15.87 2.22 -0.98
N GLY A 246 -16.82 1.45 -1.52
CA GLY A 246 -17.97 2.00 -2.22
C GLY A 246 -17.60 2.84 -3.42
N MET A 247 -16.48 2.54 -4.08
CA MET A 247 -15.97 3.33 -5.19
C MET A 247 -16.87 3.16 -6.43
N SER A 248 -17.23 4.28 -7.03
CA SER A 248 -17.86 4.39 -8.34
C SER A 248 -16.88 5.09 -9.27
N ILE A 249 -16.63 4.46 -10.41
CA ILE A 249 -15.90 5.06 -11.51
C ILE A 249 -16.88 5.10 -12.67
N ASP A 250 -17.18 6.28 -13.19
CA ASP A 250 -18.21 6.50 -14.19
C ASP A 250 -17.62 7.05 -15.49
N ASN A 251 -18.13 6.54 -16.62
CA ASN A 251 -17.78 6.97 -17.98
C ASN A 251 -16.28 7.00 -18.27
N CYS A 252 -15.51 6.11 -17.65
CA CYS A 252 -14.07 6.00 -17.86
C CYS A 252 -13.73 5.25 -19.15
N ASP A 253 -13.42 6.02 -20.20
CA ASP A 253 -12.83 5.53 -21.44
C ASP A 253 -11.40 6.03 -21.61
N LEU A 254 -10.46 5.11 -21.37
CA LEU A 254 -9.03 5.38 -21.28
C LEU A 254 -8.21 4.46 -22.21
N SER A 255 -8.87 3.91 -23.24
CA SER A 255 -8.23 3.05 -24.24
C SER A 255 -7.16 3.76 -25.08
N ASP A 256 -7.31 5.07 -25.27
CA ASP A 256 -6.45 5.88 -26.15
C ASP A 256 -5.24 6.49 -25.41
N GLN A 257 -4.71 5.80 -24.40
CA GLN A 257 -3.54 6.26 -23.63
C GLN A 257 -2.28 5.50 -24.05
N ASP A 258 -1.80 5.83 -25.27
CA ASP A 258 -0.46 5.45 -25.73
C ASP A 258 0.55 5.88 -24.65
N GLY A 259 1.13 4.92 -23.91
CA GLY A 259 2.11 5.19 -22.86
C GLY A 259 1.64 5.04 -21.41
N TYR A 260 0.36 4.79 -21.12
CA TYR A 260 -0.12 4.54 -19.74
C TYR A 260 -1.27 3.51 -19.63
N ALA A 261 -1.55 2.74 -20.69
CA ALA A 261 -2.75 1.89 -20.79
C ALA A 261 -2.97 0.83 -19.68
N VAL A 262 -1.93 0.34 -18.97
CA VAL A 262 -2.14 -0.59 -17.83
C VAL A 262 -2.54 0.14 -16.54
N SER A 263 -2.51 1.47 -16.53
CA SER A 263 -3.07 2.24 -15.42
C SER A 263 -4.60 2.30 -15.50
N VAL A 264 -5.22 2.27 -16.69
CA VAL A 264 -6.68 2.33 -16.77
C VAL A 264 -7.16 1.87 -18.16
N GLY A 265 -7.89 0.76 -18.23
CA GLY A 265 -8.80 0.55 -19.37
C GLY A 265 -10.22 0.91 -18.91
N ALA A 266 -11.24 0.13 -19.26
CA ALA A 266 -12.62 0.41 -18.88
C ALA A 266 -12.86 0.21 -17.36
N ALA A 267 -12.39 1.16 -16.55
CA ALA A 267 -12.56 1.20 -15.10
C ALA A 267 -14.01 1.45 -14.64
N THR A 268 -14.90 1.72 -15.60
CA THR A 268 -16.30 2.08 -15.33
C THR A 268 -17.01 0.98 -14.54
N GLY A 269 -17.42 1.26 -13.30
CA GLY A 269 -18.13 0.32 -12.44
C GLY A 269 -18.44 0.91 -11.07
N SER A 270 -19.48 0.40 -10.42
CA SER A 270 -19.91 0.82 -9.09
C SER A 270 -19.69 -0.29 -8.04
N GLY A 271 -19.51 0.10 -6.79
CA GLY A 271 -19.28 -0.83 -5.68
C GLY A 271 -17.87 -1.42 -5.64
N GLN A 272 -16.91 -0.75 -6.26
CA GLN A 272 -15.50 -1.15 -6.28
C GLN A 272 -14.84 -0.91 -4.92
N THR A 273 -13.72 -1.59 -4.69
CA THR A 273 -12.87 -1.38 -3.52
C THR A 273 -11.42 -1.19 -3.95
N GLY A 274 -10.56 -0.76 -3.04
CA GLY A 274 -9.13 -0.67 -3.33
C GLY A 274 -8.35 0.07 -2.26
N LEU A 275 -7.25 0.68 -2.67
CA LEU A 275 -6.33 1.40 -1.78
C LEU A 275 -5.99 2.77 -2.38
N LEU A 276 -5.84 3.78 -1.52
CA LEU A 276 -5.27 5.07 -1.86
C LEU A 276 -3.91 5.18 -1.19
N LEU A 277 -2.85 5.20 -1.99
CA LEU A 277 -1.48 5.44 -1.55
C LEU A 277 -1.16 6.94 -1.65
N ILE A 278 -0.77 7.55 -0.55
CA ILE A 278 -0.42 8.96 -0.40
C ILE A 278 1.09 9.11 -0.51
N LEU A 279 1.54 10.09 -1.28
CA LEU A 279 2.95 10.37 -1.48
C LEU A 279 3.18 11.85 -1.27
N GLN A 280 4.05 12.17 -0.31
CA GLN A 280 4.47 13.53 -0.02
C GLN A 280 5.94 13.72 -0.45
N SER A 281 6.24 14.82 -1.14
CA SER A 281 7.62 15.22 -1.42
C SER A 281 7.89 16.67 -1.00
N GLY A 282 9.08 16.93 -0.46
CA GLY A 282 9.58 18.28 -0.12
C GLY A 282 9.36 18.71 1.34
N ILE A 283 10.24 19.59 1.85
CA ILE A 283 10.22 20.12 3.24
C ILE A 283 9.46 21.46 3.33
N SER A 284 9.36 22.22 2.24
CA SER A 284 8.68 23.54 2.22
C SER A 284 7.60 23.71 1.16
N ASP A 285 7.42 22.73 0.26
CA ASP A 285 6.38 22.71 -0.77
C ASP A 285 5.84 21.26 -0.84
N SER A 286 4.94 20.89 0.08
CA SER A 286 4.41 19.53 0.19
C SER A 286 3.51 19.21 -1.01
N VAL A 287 4.14 18.75 -2.09
CA VAL A 287 3.43 18.11 -3.20
C VAL A 287 2.80 16.86 -2.63
N ILE A 288 1.47 16.86 -2.54
CA ILE A 288 0.70 15.67 -2.22
C ILE A 288 0.26 15.06 -3.53
N ARG A 289 0.65 13.81 -3.73
CA ARG A 289 0.16 12.93 -4.78
C ARG A 289 -0.59 11.79 -4.12
N PHE A 290 -1.58 11.24 -4.81
CA PHE A 290 -2.04 9.90 -4.49
C PHE A 290 -2.09 8.99 -5.71
N ASP A 291 -1.82 7.71 -5.48
CA ASP A 291 -2.12 6.63 -6.41
C ASP A 291 -3.38 5.92 -5.87
N LEU A 292 -4.46 5.93 -6.65
CA LEU A 292 -5.71 5.26 -6.34
C LEU A 292 -5.77 3.93 -7.10
N TYR A 293 -5.67 2.84 -6.36
CA TYR A 293 -5.87 1.48 -6.86
C TYR A 293 -7.35 1.11 -6.71
N ALA A 294 -7.91 0.53 -7.77
CA ALA A 294 -9.30 0.08 -7.81
C ALA A 294 -9.37 -1.36 -8.33
N ARG A 295 -10.26 -2.15 -7.73
CA ARG A 295 -10.62 -3.49 -8.17
C ARG A 295 -12.13 -3.64 -8.30
N ARG A 296 -12.56 -4.33 -9.35
CA ARG A 296 -13.98 -4.55 -9.67
C ARG A 296 -14.43 -6.00 -9.57
N GLY A 297 -13.52 -6.95 -9.78
CA GLY A 297 -13.80 -8.40 -9.80
C GLY A 297 -13.35 -9.07 -11.10
N SER A 298 -13.02 -10.36 -11.06
CA SER A 298 -12.47 -11.13 -12.20
C SER A 298 -13.45 -11.36 -13.36
N GLU A 299 -14.74 -11.14 -13.12
CA GLU A 299 -15.80 -11.28 -14.13
C GLU A 299 -15.80 -10.16 -15.18
N TYR A 300 -15.04 -9.10 -14.96
CA TYR A 300 -14.93 -7.96 -15.88
C TYR A 300 -13.71 -8.07 -16.77
N THR A 301 -13.85 -7.61 -18.02
CA THR A 301 -12.75 -7.56 -19.01
C THR A 301 -11.61 -6.66 -18.57
N ASP A 302 -11.91 -5.67 -17.74
CA ASP A 302 -10.91 -4.82 -17.09
C ASP A 302 -11.16 -4.77 -15.58
N PRO A 303 -10.52 -5.68 -14.82
CA PRO A 303 -10.82 -5.86 -13.40
C PRO A 303 -10.05 -4.90 -12.49
N LEU A 304 -9.01 -4.22 -13.00
CA LEU A 304 -8.01 -3.49 -12.22
C LEU A 304 -7.68 -2.13 -12.81
N SER A 305 -7.51 -1.14 -11.95
CA SER A 305 -7.12 0.22 -12.37
C SER A 305 -6.25 0.88 -11.31
N LYS A 306 -5.39 1.78 -11.79
CA LYS A 306 -4.50 2.62 -11.02
C LYS A 306 -4.55 4.03 -11.58
N LEU A 307 -5.10 4.96 -10.82
CA LEU A 307 -5.15 6.37 -11.18
C LEU A 307 -4.12 7.14 -10.36
N ARG A 308 -3.52 8.20 -10.93
CA ARG A 308 -2.54 9.03 -10.22
C ARG A 308 -2.94 10.49 -10.29
N TYR A 309 -3.04 11.11 -9.13
CA TYR A 309 -3.49 12.48 -8.99
C TYR A 309 -2.54 13.30 -8.13
N VAL A 310 -2.48 14.60 -8.42
CA VAL A 310 -1.66 15.58 -7.71
C VAL A 310 -2.55 16.71 -7.21
N ARG A 311 -2.31 17.17 -5.97
CA ARG A 311 -3.09 18.27 -5.38
C ARG A 311 -2.73 19.59 -6.05
N VAL A 312 -3.71 20.20 -6.70
CA VAL A 312 -3.58 21.49 -7.40
C VAL A 312 -4.21 22.65 -6.65
N CYS A 313 -5.22 22.41 -5.80
CA CYS A 313 -5.80 23.43 -4.94
C CYS A 313 -5.87 22.96 -3.48
N TYR A 314 -5.62 23.88 -2.55
CA TYR A 314 -5.78 23.66 -1.12
C TYR A 314 -6.30 24.94 -0.45
N GLN A 315 -7.36 24.80 0.35
CA GLN A 315 -8.02 25.93 1.04
C GLN A 315 -8.40 27.10 0.10
N GLY A 316 -8.85 26.77 -1.11
CA GLY A 316 -9.22 27.78 -2.12
C GLY A 316 -8.06 28.42 -2.86
N LEU A 317 -6.81 28.03 -2.58
CA LEU A 317 -5.62 28.60 -3.20
C LEU A 317 -4.86 27.57 -4.05
N PRO A 318 -4.19 28.00 -5.14
CA PRO A 318 -3.35 27.11 -5.95
C PRO A 318 -2.13 26.63 -5.16
N THR A 319 -1.78 25.36 -5.35
CA THR A 319 -0.53 24.77 -4.82
C THR A 319 0.65 25.05 -5.76
N SER A 320 1.86 24.64 -5.37
CA SER A 320 3.04 24.68 -6.24
C SER A 320 2.93 23.83 -7.51
N GLN A 321 1.94 22.93 -7.58
CA GLN A 321 1.69 22.08 -8.75
C GLN A 321 0.68 22.70 -9.70
N ALA A 322 -0.11 23.69 -9.26
CA ALA A 322 -1.20 24.27 -10.05
C ALA A 322 -0.72 24.81 -11.41
N GLU A 323 0.44 25.49 -11.44
CA GLU A 323 1.02 26.03 -12.67
C GLU A 323 1.37 24.96 -13.71
N ILE A 324 1.76 23.75 -13.27
CA ILE A 324 2.10 22.62 -14.17
C ILE A 324 0.85 22.11 -14.90
N TYR A 325 -0.32 22.27 -14.28
CA TYR A 325 -1.61 21.78 -14.80
C TYR A 325 -2.53 22.91 -15.27
N ASP A 326 -1.98 24.11 -15.49
CA ASP A 326 -2.71 25.30 -15.92
C ASP A 326 -3.91 25.68 -15.02
N VAL A 327 -3.82 25.40 -13.71
CA VAL A 327 -4.87 25.72 -12.73
C VAL A 327 -4.61 27.09 -12.10
N THR A 328 -5.59 28.00 -12.21
CA THR A 328 -5.50 29.36 -11.67
C THR A 328 -6.16 29.51 -10.30
N GLU A 329 -5.95 30.66 -9.65
CA GLU A 329 -6.65 31.01 -8.39
C GLU A 329 -8.17 31.03 -8.58
N ALA A 330 -8.66 31.55 -9.71
CA ALA A 330 -10.09 31.57 -10.02
C ALA A 330 -10.69 30.16 -10.15
N ASP A 331 -9.93 29.21 -10.69
CA ASP A 331 -10.34 27.81 -10.79
C ASP A 331 -10.42 27.18 -9.40
N CYS A 332 -9.42 27.43 -8.54
CA CYS A 332 -9.44 26.94 -7.17
C CYS A 332 -10.60 27.52 -6.36
N GLU A 333 -10.95 28.80 -6.55
CA GLU A 333 -12.12 29.42 -5.92
C GLU A 333 -13.42 28.76 -6.40
N ALA A 334 -13.55 28.47 -7.70
CA ALA A 334 -14.74 27.83 -8.26
C ALA A 334 -14.89 26.38 -7.76
N LEU A 335 -13.81 25.60 -7.79
CA LEU A 335 -13.77 24.20 -7.35
C LEU A 335 -13.93 24.03 -5.84
N SER A 336 -13.56 25.04 -5.04
CA SER A 336 -13.70 25.00 -3.57
C SER A 336 -15.05 25.51 -3.07
N GLY A 337 -15.85 26.15 -3.93
CA GLY A 337 -17.15 26.74 -3.62
C GLY A 337 -18.37 25.93 -4.06
N GLY A 338 -18.15 24.75 -4.66
CA GLY A 338 -19.18 23.77 -5.07
C GLY A 338 -19.74 22.94 -3.92
#